data_AF-A0AAV5I3L3-F1
#
_entry.id   AF-A0AAV5I3L3-F1
#
_cell.length_a   1.000
_cell.length_b   1.000
_cell.length_c   1.000
_cell.angle_alpha   90.00
_cell.angle_beta   90.00
_cell.angle_gamma   90.00
#
_symmetry.space_group_name_H-M   'P 1'
#
loop_
_entity.id
_entity.type
_entity.pdbx_description
1 polymer ?
#
loop_
_entity_poly.entity_id
_entity_poly.type
_entity_poly.pdbx_seq_one_letter_code
_entity_poly.pdbx_strand_id
1 'polypeptide(L)'
;MCYKYLWDTLVVDGFFAEQFFNFFPLNQYNLLSKEIREETTKSGFPAKTLEDMVRQYRTACSMLPLAQDQLLLRYESQKDQSVLAEYQFAYDSDWLKKQLQSSLEFWTGKREANYTPEEERWKCQHCQFESVCPGNPKPNTSQGSPRPDRTPVSPRPDRMPGSPPRSTPVRLSKFFE
;
A
#
# COMPACT_ATOMS: atom_id res chain seq x y z
N MET A 1 1.15 -9.37 -8.06
CA MET A 1 -0.19 -9.98 -7.88
C MET A 1 -1.29 -8.92 -7.74
N CYS A 2 -1.40 -8.20 -6.62
CA CYS A 2 -2.48 -7.21 -6.43
C CYS A 2 -2.54 -6.12 -7.52
N TYR A 3 -1.40 -5.55 -7.91
CA TYR A 3 -1.36 -4.49 -8.92
C TYR A 3 -1.91 -4.93 -10.29
N LYS A 4 -1.61 -6.16 -10.72
CA LYS A 4 -2.19 -6.73 -11.94
C LYS A 4 -3.71 -6.87 -11.81
N TYR A 5 -4.20 -7.43 -10.70
CA TYR A 5 -5.63 -7.55 -10.46
C TYR A 5 -6.35 -6.21 -10.50
N LEU A 6 -5.80 -5.18 -9.83
CA LEU A 6 -6.36 -3.83 -9.85
C LEU A 6 -6.32 -3.21 -11.25
N TRP A 7 -5.22 -3.40 -11.98
CA TRP A 7 -5.07 -2.91 -13.35
C TRP A 7 -6.09 -3.55 -14.30
N ASP A 8 -6.15 -4.88 -14.32
CA ASP A 8 -7.05 -5.60 -15.22
C ASP A 8 -8.52 -5.29 -14.88
N THR A 9 -8.87 -5.19 -13.59
CA THR A 9 -10.22 -4.76 -13.16
C THR A 9 -10.52 -3.35 -13.67
N LEU A 10 -9.56 -2.43 -13.57
CA LEU A 10 -9.73 -1.05 -14.02
C LEU A 10 -9.91 -0.94 -15.55
N VAL A 11 -9.23 -1.79 -16.31
CA VAL A 11 -9.32 -1.83 -17.78
C VAL A 11 -10.61 -2.52 -18.24
N VAL A 12 -11.00 -3.64 -17.63
CA VAL A 12 -12.17 -4.45 -18.04
C VAL A 12 -13.47 -3.93 -17.46
N ASP A 13 -13.55 -3.83 -16.13
CA ASP A 13 -14.78 -3.49 -15.42
C ASP A 13 -14.93 -1.97 -15.21
N GLY A 14 -13.83 -1.23 -15.40
CA GLY A 14 -13.77 0.20 -15.22
C GLY A 14 -13.61 0.60 -13.75
N PHE A 15 -13.49 1.91 -13.53
CA PHE A 15 -13.44 2.48 -12.19
C PHE A 15 -14.85 2.59 -11.60
N PHE A 16 -15.07 2.11 -10.37
CA PHE A 16 -16.37 2.19 -9.66
C PHE A 16 -16.66 3.60 -9.10
N ALA A 17 -16.91 4.59 -9.96
CA ALA A 17 -17.05 5.99 -9.54
C ALA A 17 -18.20 6.25 -8.56
N GLU A 18 -19.37 5.61 -8.74
CA GLU A 18 -20.48 5.82 -7.80
C GLU A 18 -20.10 5.40 -6.38
N GLN A 19 -19.46 4.23 -6.25
CA GLN A 19 -18.98 3.73 -4.96
C GLN A 19 -17.89 4.67 -4.39
N PHE A 20 -16.98 5.15 -5.23
CA PHE A 20 -15.95 6.09 -4.85
C PHE A 20 -16.53 7.41 -4.31
N PHE A 21 -17.48 8.02 -5.03
CA PHE A 21 -18.08 9.28 -4.59
C PHE A 21 -18.93 9.12 -3.34
N ASN A 22 -19.66 8.01 -3.21
CA ASN A 22 -20.46 7.69 -2.03
C ASN A 22 -19.58 7.38 -0.80
N PHE A 23 -18.44 6.71 -1.00
CA PHE A 23 -17.51 6.36 0.08
C PHE A 23 -16.79 7.58 0.64
N PHE A 24 -16.42 8.55 -0.20
CA PHE A 24 -15.71 9.78 0.18
C PHE A 24 -16.61 11.03 0.34
N PRO A 25 -17.92 10.85 0.59
CA PRO A 25 -19.00 11.82 0.32
C PRO A 25 -18.64 13.02 -0.58
N LEU A 26 -18.20 12.76 -1.81
CA LEU A 26 -17.75 13.79 -2.74
C LEU A 26 -18.91 14.29 -3.62
N ASN A 27 -19.04 15.61 -3.75
CA ASN A 27 -19.96 16.18 -4.74
C ASN A 27 -19.28 16.24 -6.13
N GLN A 28 -19.63 15.26 -6.97
CA GLN A 28 -19.05 15.08 -8.30
C GLN A 28 -19.34 16.22 -9.29
N TYR A 29 -20.39 17.01 -9.05
CA TYR A 29 -20.84 18.09 -9.95
C TYR A 29 -20.34 19.48 -9.54
N ASN A 30 -19.60 19.58 -8.43
CA ASN A 30 -19.00 20.84 -8.06
C ASN A 30 -17.96 21.28 -9.09
N LEU A 31 -17.96 22.58 -9.36
CA LEU A 31 -16.94 23.19 -10.23
C LEU A 31 -15.57 23.06 -9.58
N LEU A 32 -14.60 22.57 -10.36
CA LEU A 32 -13.21 22.55 -9.99
C LEU A 32 -12.66 24.00 -9.89
N SER A 33 -11.58 24.16 -9.14
CA SER A 33 -10.91 25.46 -9.02
C SER A 33 -10.50 25.99 -10.41
N LYS A 34 -10.36 27.31 -10.54
CA LYS A 34 -9.93 27.94 -11.80
C LYS A 34 -8.59 27.35 -12.28
N GLU A 35 -7.65 27.19 -11.35
CA GLU A 35 -6.32 26.61 -11.62
C GLU A 35 -6.42 25.20 -12.23
N ILE A 36 -7.21 24.30 -11.64
CA ILE A 36 -7.37 22.93 -12.16
C ILE A 36 -8.00 22.95 -13.55
N ARG A 37 -9.03 23.79 -13.76
CA ARG A 37 -9.69 23.90 -15.08
C ARG A 37 -8.74 24.43 -16.16
N GLU A 38 -7.90 25.40 -15.84
CA GLU A 38 -6.87 25.89 -16.76
C GLU A 38 -5.84 24.81 -17.08
N GLU A 39 -5.36 24.07 -16.09
CA GLU A 39 -4.39 22.98 -16.31
C GLU A 39 -4.97 21.81 -17.13
N THR A 40 -6.22 21.43 -16.87
CA THR A 40 -6.88 20.37 -17.66
C THR A 40 -7.07 20.78 -19.12
N THR A 41 -7.38 22.06 -19.36
CA THR A 41 -7.48 22.64 -20.71
C THR A 41 -6.12 22.64 -21.41
N LYS A 42 -5.05 23.08 -20.73
CA LYS A 42 -3.67 23.05 -21.28
C LYS A 42 -3.22 21.62 -21.61
N SER A 43 -3.65 20.65 -20.81
CA SER A 43 -3.32 19.23 -20.99
C SER A 43 -4.17 18.54 -22.06
N GLY A 44 -5.06 19.26 -22.74
CA GLY A 44 -5.88 18.74 -23.84
C GLY A 44 -7.16 18.01 -23.43
N PHE A 45 -7.57 18.08 -22.16
CA PHE A 45 -8.81 17.48 -21.67
C PHE A 45 -9.59 18.48 -20.81
N PRO A 46 -10.37 19.41 -21.39
CA PRO A 46 -11.07 20.43 -20.60
C PRO A 46 -12.11 19.77 -19.66
N ALA A 47 -11.84 19.81 -18.35
CA ALA A 47 -12.71 19.26 -17.32
C ALA A 47 -13.25 20.39 -16.43
N LYS A 48 -14.57 20.41 -16.20
CA LYS A 48 -15.22 21.43 -15.35
C LYS A 48 -15.48 20.92 -13.94
N THR A 49 -15.73 19.62 -13.82
CA THR A 49 -16.16 18.94 -12.60
C THR A 49 -15.31 17.72 -12.31
N LEU A 50 -15.39 17.19 -11.09
CA LEU A 50 -14.71 15.95 -10.74
C LEU A 50 -15.25 14.77 -11.57
N GLU A 51 -16.55 14.76 -11.88
CA GLU A 51 -17.16 13.78 -12.78
C GLU A 51 -16.50 13.79 -14.17
N ASP A 52 -16.19 14.96 -14.72
CA ASP A 52 -15.49 15.07 -16.01
C ASP A 52 -14.10 14.42 -15.96
N MET A 53 -13.37 14.63 -14.86
CA MET A 53 -12.04 14.04 -14.66
C MET A 53 -12.12 12.52 -14.53
N VAL A 54 -13.06 12.01 -13.74
CA VAL A 54 -13.23 10.56 -13.54
C VAL A 54 -13.70 9.88 -14.81
N ARG A 55 -14.58 10.52 -15.59
CA ARG A 55 -14.98 10.04 -16.91
C ARG A 55 -13.79 9.97 -17.87
N GLN A 56 -12.97 11.02 -17.94
CA GLN A 56 -11.76 11.00 -18.77
C GLN A 56 -10.78 9.91 -18.34
N TYR A 57 -10.58 9.74 -17.03
CA TYR A 57 -9.75 8.68 -16.46
C TYR A 57 -10.24 7.29 -16.86
N ARG A 58 -11.54 7.01 -16.73
CA ARG A 58 -12.16 5.75 -17.16
C ARG A 58 -11.93 5.48 -18.63
N THR A 59 -12.22 6.47 -19.49
CA THR A 59 -12.02 6.35 -20.93
C THR A 59 -10.55 6.09 -21.28
N ALA A 60 -9.62 6.77 -20.61
CA ALA A 60 -8.20 6.53 -20.82
C ALA A 60 -7.81 5.10 -20.43
N CYS A 61 -8.28 4.61 -19.28
CA CYS A 61 -7.99 3.25 -18.82
C CYS A 61 -8.58 2.17 -19.73
N SER A 62 -9.80 2.34 -20.24
CA SER A 62 -10.43 1.35 -21.13
C SER A 62 -9.73 1.20 -22.49
N MET A 63 -8.88 2.15 -22.87
CA MET A 63 -8.09 2.10 -24.12
C MET A 63 -6.74 1.40 -23.93
N LEU A 64 -6.37 1.04 -22.70
CA LEU A 64 -5.09 0.43 -22.39
C LEU A 64 -5.19 -1.10 -22.44
N PRO A 65 -4.09 -1.81 -22.77
CA PRO A 65 -4.09 -3.25 -22.79
C PRO A 65 -4.12 -3.84 -21.38
N LEU A 66 -4.60 -5.08 -21.29
CA LEU A 66 -4.46 -5.89 -20.08
C LEU A 66 -2.99 -6.16 -19.76
N ALA A 67 -2.70 -6.32 -18.47
CA ALA A 67 -1.37 -6.71 -18.05
C ALA A 67 -1.10 -8.17 -18.41
N GLN A 68 0.16 -8.49 -18.73
CA GLN A 68 0.57 -9.87 -18.99
C GLN A 68 0.40 -10.76 -17.75
N ASP A 69 0.16 -12.05 -17.97
CA ASP A 69 0.06 -13.03 -16.88
C ASP A 69 1.43 -13.46 -16.33
N GLN A 70 2.52 -13.17 -17.04
CA GLN A 70 3.87 -13.31 -16.51
C GLN A 70 4.32 -11.98 -15.89
N LEU A 71 4.59 -12.00 -14.59
CA LEU A 71 5.01 -10.83 -13.83
C LEU A 71 6.51 -10.84 -13.59
N LEU A 72 7.14 -9.68 -13.76
CA LEU A 72 8.56 -9.45 -13.47
C LEU A 72 8.72 -8.60 -12.22
N LEU A 73 9.47 -9.09 -11.25
CA LEU A 73 9.97 -8.32 -10.13
C LEU A 73 11.46 -8.07 -10.33
N ARG A 74 11.81 -6.82 -10.61
CA ARG A 74 13.18 -6.35 -10.78
C ARG A 74 13.59 -5.48 -9.60
N TYR A 75 14.72 -5.81 -9.00
CA TYR A 75 15.38 -4.99 -7.99
C TYR A 75 16.51 -4.22 -8.64
N GLU A 76 16.50 -2.90 -8.48
CA GLU A 76 17.53 -2.01 -9.03
C GLU A 76 18.19 -1.22 -7.89
N SER A 77 19.49 -1.02 -8.01
CA SER A 77 20.28 -0.18 -7.10
C SER A 77 19.81 1.27 -7.22
N GLN A 78 19.45 1.89 -6.10
CA GLN A 78 19.04 3.30 -6.10
C GLN A 78 20.17 4.26 -6.51
N LYS A 79 21.43 3.84 -6.39
CA LYS A 79 22.60 4.69 -6.66
C LYS A 79 22.86 4.87 -8.15
N ASP A 80 22.81 3.77 -8.90
CA ASP A 80 23.28 3.69 -10.28
C ASP A 80 22.30 2.95 -11.21
N GLN A 81 21.11 2.58 -10.71
CA GLN A 81 20.08 1.84 -11.45
C GLN A 81 20.58 0.48 -11.97
N SER A 82 21.70 -0.02 -11.44
CA SER A 82 22.18 -1.35 -11.79
C SER A 82 21.18 -2.41 -11.31
N VAL A 83 20.91 -3.40 -12.16
CA VAL A 83 20.02 -4.49 -11.81
C VAL A 83 20.69 -5.39 -10.77
N LEU A 84 20.03 -5.55 -9.62
CA LEU A 84 20.49 -6.38 -8.52
C LEU A 84 19.93 -7.80 -8.63
N ALA A 85 18.65 -7.93 -8.99
CA ALA A 85 17.99 -9.21 -9.13
C ALA A 85 16.72 -9.11 -9.99
N GLU A 86 16.35 -10.22 -10.63
CA GLU A 86 15.12 -10.38 -11.38
C GLU A 86 14.44 -11.69 -11.03
N TYR A 87 13.11 -11.64 -10.88
CA TYR A 87 12.28 -12.81 -10.62
C TYR A 87 11.06 -12.76 -11.53
N GLN A 88 10.80 -13.87 -12.22
CA GLN A 88 9.59 -14.04 -13.00
C GLN A 88 8.65 -15.00 -12.30
N PHE A 89 7.37 -14.69 -12.28
CA PHE A 89 6.34 -15.55 -11.72
C PHE A 89 5.05 -15.43 -12.49
N ALA A 90 4.33 -16.54 -12.60
CA ALA A 90 3.00 -16.56 -13.18
C ALA A 90 2.00 -15.89 -12.24
N TYR A 91 1.06 -15.16 -12.83
CA TYR A 91 -0.08 -14.61 -12.13
C TYR A 91 -1.07 -15.72 -11.77
N ASP A 92 -1.44 -15.76 -10.49
CA ASP A 92 -2.39 -16.70 -9.93
C ASP A 92 -3.51 -15.90 -9.26
N SER A 93 -4.62 -15.77 -10.00
CA SER A 93 -5.81 -15.04 -9.56
C SER A 93 -6.48 -15.69 -8.36
N ASP A 94 -6.50 -17.03 -8.32
CA ASP A 94 -7.18 -17.78 -7.25
C ASP A 94 -6.40 -17.69 -5.95
N TRP A 95 -5.08 -17.83 -6.02
CA TRP A 95 -4.20 -17.61 -4.87
C TRP A 95 -4.37 -16.19 -4.34
N LEU A 96 -4.34 -15.18 -5.22
CA LEU A 96 -4.52 -13.78 -4.81
C LEU A 96 -5.87 -13.54 -4.13
N LYS A 97 -6.97 -13.99 -4.74
CA LYS A 97 -8.32 -13.83 -4.18
C LYS A 97 -8.44 -14.49 -2.82
N LYS A 98 -7.82 -15.67 -2.62
CA LYS A 98 -7.74 -16.32 -1.30
C LYS A 98 -6.98 -15.48 -0.27
N GLN A 99 -5.84 -14.88 -0.65
CA GLN A 99 -5.09 -13.99 0.24
C GLN A 99 -5.88 -12.74 0.63
N LEU A 100 -6.56 -12.11 -0.34
CA LEU A 100 -7.41 -10.94 -0.10
C LEU A 100 -8.57 -11.29 0.84
N GLN A 101 -9.25 -12.41 0.57
CA GLN A 101 -10.36 -12.87 1.40
C GLN A 101 -9.91 -13.11 2.85
N SER A 102 -8.81 -13.83 3.07
CA SER A 102 -8.25 -14.07 4.42
C SER A 102 -7.87 -12.79 5.16
N SER A 103 -7.41 -11.77 4.43
CA SER A 103 -7.08 -10.45 4.99
C SER A 103 -8.33 -9.65 5.35
N LEU A 104 -9.33 -9.65 4.46
CA LEU A 104 -10.62 -8.97 4.67
C LEU A 104 -11.40 -9.59 5.83
N GLU A 105 -11.40 -10.91 5.96
CA GLU A 105 -12.04 -11.59 7.10
C GLU A 105 -11.47 -11.11 8.43
N PHE A 106 -10.14 -10.92 8.50
CA PHE A 106 -9.51 -10.34 9.68
C PHE A 106 -9.92 -8.89 9.90
N TRP A 107 -9.80 -8.03 8.88
CA TRP A 107 -10.12 -6.59 9.03
C TRP A 107 -11.60 -6.30 9.29
N THR A 108 -12.51 -7.16 8.82
CA THR A 108 -13.94 -7.03 9.06
C THR A 108 -14.41 -7.74 10.34
N GLY A 109 -13.49 -8.32 11.13
CA GLY A 109 -13.80 -9.01 12.38
C GLY A 109 -14.49 -10.36 12.21
N LYS A 110 -14.49 -10.93 10.99
CA LYS A 110 -15.00 -12.29 10.72
C LYS A 110 -14.02 -13.38 11.14
N ARG A 111 -12.75 -13.03 11.38
CA ARG A 111 -11.67 -13.92 11.82
C ARG A 111 -10.76 -13.22 12.82
N GLU A 112 -10.33 -13.95 13.84
CA GLU A 112 -9.32 -13.50 14.80
C GLU A 112 -7.91 -13.44 14.18
N ALA A 113 -7.00 -12.68 14.82
CA ALA A 113 -5.60 -12.69 14.45
C ALA A 113 -5.01 -14.10 14.64
N ASN A 114 -4.19 -14.54 13.69
CA ASN A 114 -3.42 -15.78 13.82
C ASN A 114 -1.99 -15.47 14.24
N TYR A 115 -1.36 -16.43 14.92
CA TYR A 115 0.07 -16.36 15.17
C TYR A 115 0.87 -16.49 13.87
N THR A 116 2.10 -15.99 13.90
CA THR A 116 3.04 -16.12 12.79
C THR A 116 3.22 -17.60 12.42
N PRO A 117 3.04 -17.96 11.13
CA PRO A 117 3.22 -19.33 10.68
C PRO A 117 4.67 -19.76 10.83
N GLU A 118 4.91 -21.07 10.87
CA GLU A 118 6.21 -21.63 11.28
C GLU A 118 7.39 -21.10 10.46
N GLU A 119 7.19 -20.95 9.15
CA GLU A 119 8.19 -20.48 8.18
C GLU A 119 8.60 -19.02 8.44
N GLU A 120 7.73 -18.24 9.07
CA GLU A 120 7.92 -16.82 9.34
C GLU A 120 8.24 -16.53 10.82
N ARG A 121 8.35 -17.57 11.67
CA ARG A 121 8.61 -17.41 13.12
C ARG A 121 9.97 -16.79 13.45
N TRP A 122 10.88 -16.69 12.48
CA TRP A 122 12.09 -15.89 12.63
C TRP A 122 11.77 -14.44 13.04
N LYS A 123 10.60 -13.90 12.65
CA LYS A 123 10.11 -12.58 13.07
C LYS A 123 9.82 -12.47 14.58
N CYS A 124 9.56 -13.59 15.26
CA CYS A 124 9.29 -13.60 16.70
C CYS A 124 10.49 -13.10 17.51
N GLN A 125 11.72 -13.30 17.02
CA GLN A 125 12.96 -12.84 17.66
C GLN A 125 13.12 -11.31 17.65
N HIS A 126 12.30 -10.62 16.86
CA HIS A 126 12.26 -9.16 16.77
C HIS A 126 10.94 -8.59 17.32
N CYS A 127 10.06 -9.44 17.88
CA CYS A 127 8.76 -9.05 18.39
C CYS A 127 8.87 -8.54 19.83
N GLN A 128 8.37 -7.34 20.11
CA GLN A 128 8.37 -6.77 21.47
C GLN A 128 7.48 -7.55 22.45
N PHE A 129 6.59 -8.39 21.94
CA PHE A 129 5.65 -9.21 22.72
C PHE A 129 6.09 -10.68 22.81
N GLU A 130 7.31 -11.01 22.38
CA GLU A 130 7.83 -12.38 22.33
C GLU A 130 7.64 -13.15 23.64
N SER A 131 7.86 -12.49 24.79
CA SER A 131 7.84 -13.11 26.12
C SER A 131 6.44 -13.48 26.62
N VAL A 132 5.39 -12.83 26.11
CA VAL A 132 4.00 -13.03 26.52
C VAL A 132 3.16 -13.68 25.43
N CYS A 133 3.71 -13.87 24.24
CA CYS A 133 3.01 -14.42 23.09
C CYS A 133 2.87 -15.95 23.21
N PRO A 134 1.64 -16.50 23.31
CA PRO A 134 1.45 -17.95 23.40
C PRO A 134 1.89 -18.70 22.13
N GLY A 135 1.92 -18.02 20.99
CA GLY A 135 2.34 -18.59 19.70
C GLY A 135 3.85 -18.62 19.47
N ASN A 136 4.66 -18.14 20.42
CA ASN A 136 6.11 -18.24 20.31
C ASN A 136 6.58 -19.62 20.81
N PRO A 137 7.21 -20.46 19.96
CA PRO A 137 7.68 -21.79 20.35
C PRO A 137 8.86 -21.78 21.33
N LYS A 138 9.51 -20.63 21.54
CA LYS A 138 10.55 -20.44 22.54
C LYS A 138 10.15 -19.31 23.50
N PRO A 139 9.16 -19.50 24.38
CA PRO A 139 8.98 -18.55 25.46
C PRO A 139 10.29 -18.60 26.26
N ASN A 140 11.13 -17.58 26.16
CA ASN A 140 12.32 -17.50 26.98
C ASN A 140 11.85 -17.55 28.44
N THR A 141 12.00 -18.70 29.10
CA THR A 141 11.89 -18.84 30.55
C THR A 141 13.11 -18.20 31.20
N SER A 142 13.38 -16.94 30.87
CA SER A 142 14.23 -16.10 31.69
C SER A 142 13.31 -15.37 32.65
N GLN A 143 13.19 -15.93 33.86
CA GLN A 143 13.05 -15.10 35.05
C GLN A 143 14.26 -14.14 35.08
N GLY A 144 14.14 -13.04 34.35
CA GLY A 144 15.04 -11.90 34.41
C GLY A 144 14.39 -10.86 35.30
N SER A 145 15.08 -10.53 36.38
CA SER A 145 14.75 -9.54 37.40
C SER A 145 14.01 -8.29 36.89
N PRO A 146 13.20 -7.62 37.74
CA PRO A 146 12.42 -6.46 37.31
C PRO A 146 13.34 -5.37 36.76
N ARG A 147 13.10 -4.94 35.51
CA ARG A 147 13.61 -3.65 35.06
C ARG A 147 12.96 -2.56 35.93
N PRO A 148 13.72 -1.60 36.48
CA PRO A 148 13.11 -0.58 37.32
C PRO A 148 12.18 0.28 36.47
N ASP A 149 11.00 0.44 37.07
CA ASP A 149 9.87 1.27 36.69
C ASP A 149 10.32 2.62 36.12
N ARG A 150 9.98 2.93 34.86
CA ARG A 150 10.06 4.29 34.34
C ARG A 150 8.71 4.94 34.54
N THR A 151 8.57 5.58 35.69
CA THR A 151 7.47 6.51 35.99
C THR A 151 7.48 7.67 34.96
N PRO A 152 6.31 8.25 34.63
CA PRO A 152 6.19 9.24 33.56
C PRO A 152 6.52 10.64 34.07
N VAL A 153 7.39 11.37 33.37
CA VAL A 153 7.61 12.81 33.57
C VAL A 153 7.32 13.55 32.26
N SER A 154 6.41 14.52 32.33
CA SER A 154 6.19 15.61 31.36
C SER A 154 6.41 16.94 32.08
N PRO A 155 6.59 18.11 31.40
CA PRO A 155 7.21 18.35 30.09
C PRO A 155 8.21 19.57 30.03
N ARG A 156 9.22 19.49 29.13
CA ARG A 156 9.95 20.56 28.36
C ARG A 156 10.74 21.68 29.10
N PRO A 157 11.66 22.47 28.44
CA PRO A 157 12.01 22.59 27.00
C PRO A 157 13.54 22.60 26.62
N ASP A 158 13.78 22.57 25.30
CA ASP A 158 14.92 23.09 24.50
C ASP A 158 16.37 22.55 24.64
N ARG A 159 16.81 21.77 23.63
CA ARG A 159 17.83 22.16 22.62
C ARG A 159 18.18 20.97 21.69
N MET A 160 18.00 21.17 20.38
CA MET A 160 18.73 20.48 19.30
C MET A 160 20.11 21.18 19.13
N PRO A 161 21.16 20.49 18.67
CA PRO A 161 21.36 20.38 17.21
C PRO A 161 21.90 19.01 16.74
N GLY A 162 21.51 18.60 15.52
CA GLY A 162 22.24 17.58 14.74
C GLY A 162 21.39 16.55 13.98
N SER A 163 20.64 17.00 12.97
CA SER A 163 20.11 16.18 11.85
C SER A 163 21.25 15.92 10.82
N PRO A 164 21.15 15.08 9.74
CA PRO A 164 19.93 14.57 9.06
C PRO A 164 20.09 13.15 8.40
N PRO A 165 19.21 12.71 7.47
CA PRO A 165 17.75 12.71 7.52
C PRO A 165 17.12 11.31 7.30
N ARG A 166 15.83 11.29 7.67
CA ARG A 166 14.80 10.32 7.31
C ARG A 166 14.76 9.99 5.82
N SER A 167 14.38 8.73 5.58
CA SER A 167 13.76 8.17 4.39
C SER A 167 13.02 9.21 3.55
N THR A 168 13.52 9.44 2.34
CA THR A 168 12.82 10.19 1.29
C THR A 168 11.79 9.31 0.57
N PRO A 169 10.74 9.91 0.01
CA PRO A 169 9.58 9.19 -0.48
C PRO A 169 9.88 8.46 -1.79
N VAL A 170 9.30 7.26 -1.93
CA VAL A 170 9.31 6.44 -3.13
C VAL A 170 8.78 7.27 -4.30
N ARG A 171 9.64 7.55 -5.28
CA ARG A 171 9.24 8.11 -6.56
C ARG A 171 8.78 6.94 -7.45
N LEU A 172 7.47 6.80 -7.61
CA LEU A 172 6.88 5.94 -8.64
C LEU A 172 7.23 6.55 -10.00
N SER A 173 8.21 5.96 -10.69
CA SER A 173 8.46 6.26 -12.10
C SER A 173 8.48 4.98 -12.92
N LYS A 174 7.46 4.90 -13.80
CA LYS A 174 7.38 4.19 -15.07
C LYS A 174 7.39 2.66 -15.03
N PHE A 175 6.20 2.08 -14.90
CA PHE A 175 5.85 0.82 -15.55
C PHE A 175 5.17 1.16 -16.87
N PHE A 176 5.76 0.76 -18.00
CA PHE A 176 5.15 0.36 -19.28
C PHE A 176 6.23 0.40 -20.36
N GLU A 177 6.80 -0.76 -20.65
CA GLU A 177 7.25 -1.21 -21.98
C GLU A 177 6.95 -2.71 -22.08
#